data_AF-A0A3B9FVI6-F1
#
_entry.id   AF-A0A3B9FVI6-F1
#
_cell.length_a   1.000
_cell.length_b   1.000
_cell.length_c   1.000
_cell.angle_alpha   90.00
_cell.angle_beta   90.00
_cell.angle_gamma   90.00
#
_symmetry.space_group_name_H-M   'P 1'
#
loop_
_entity.id
_entity.type
_entity.pdbx_description
1 polymer ?
#
loop_
_entity_poly.entity_id
_entity_poly.type
_entity_poly.pdbx_seq_one_letter_code
_entity_poly.pdbx_strand_id
1 'polypeptide(L)'
;MQTEYRVAQLHEQIDFNGAYALRSRGLWRLVNDFMGGPYINFWVYDEQHNRMVYLDGYVYAPDMRKRPLVRQLEAILTSYDPVP
;
A
#
# COMPACT_ATOMS: atom_id res chain seq x y z
N MET A 1 12.74 -5.79 -6.01
CA MET A 1 12.22 -4.96 -4.91
C MET A 1 11.79 -5.90 -3.78
N GLN A 2 12.11 -5.57 -2.54
CA GLN A 2 11.68 -6.33 -1.35
C GLN A 2 11.27 -5.37 -0.23
N THR A 3 10.55 -5.85 0.76
CA THR A 3 10.30 -5.10 1.99
C THR A 3 11.60 -4.85 2.75
N GLU A 4 11.74 -3.66 3.32
CA GLU A 4 12.80 -3.31 4.26
C GLU A 4 12.40 -3.77 5.66
N TYR A 5 12.92 -4.92 6.08
CA TYR A 5 12.61 -5.55 7.37
C TYR A 5 13.33 -4.91 8.57
N ARG A 6 14.25 -3.96 8.35
CA ARG A 6 14.87 -3.20 9.45
C ARG A 6 13.90 -2.24 10.13
N VAL A 7 12.76 -1.96 9.50
CA VAL A 7 11.67 -1.16 10.06
C VAL A 7 10.43 -2.04 10.09
N ALA A 8 9.75 -2.09 11.24
CA ALA A 8 8.52 -2.86 11.37
C ALA A 8 7.46 -2.33 10.41
N GLN A 9 6.82 -3.24 9.68
CA GLN A 9 5.64 -2.91 8.90
C GLN A 9 4.46 -2.65 9.82
N LEU A 10 3.64 -1.67 9.45
CA LEU A 10 2.35 -1.46 10.08
C LEU A 10 1.31 -2.23 9.31
N HIS A 11 0.50 -3.01 10.03
CA HIS A 11 -0.64 -3.73 9.50
C HIS A 11 -1.87 -3.35 10.31
N GLU A 12 -2.97 -3.07 9.61
CA GLU A 12 -4.21 -2.64 10.24
C GLU A 12 -5.39 -3.25 9.49
N GLN A 13 -6.31 -3.83 10.24
CA GLN A 13 -7.62 -4.19 9.71
C GLN A 13 -8.46 -2.92 9.58
N ILE A 14 -9.05 -2.73 8.40
CA ILE A 14 -9.89 -1.57 8.12
C ILE A 14 -11.18 -2.00 7.44
N ASP A 15 -12.19 -1.15 7.56
CA ASP A 15 -13.32 -1.11 6.63
C ASP A 15 -12.89 -0.30 5.40
N PHE A 16 -12.99 -0.90 4.22
CA PHE A 16 -12.67 -0.27 2.95
C PHE A 16 -13.95 -0.19 2.13
N ASN A 17 -14.68 0.91 2.27
CA ASN A 17 -15.98 1.14 1.63
C ASN A 17 -16.98 -0.01 1.89
N GLY A 18 -17.10 -0.46 3.15
CA GLY A 18 -17.98 -1.55 3.54
C GLY A 18 -17.42 -2.96 3.30
N ALA A 19 -16.25 -3.09 2.67
CA ALA A 19 -15.56 -4.37 2.52
C ALA A 19 -14.49 -4.56 3.60
N TYR A 20 -14.31 -5.80 4.05
CA TYR A 20 -13.18 -6.17 4.90
C TYR A 20 -11.87 -6.00 4.15
N ALA A 21 -10.91 -5.28 4.77
CA ALA A 21 -9.58 -5.16 4.20
C ALA A 21 -8.45 -5.12 5.25
N LEU A 22 -7.24 -5.43 4.79
CA LEU A 22 -6.00 -5.19 5.52
C LEU A 22 -5.19 -4.10 4.82
N ARG A 23 -4.83 -3.04 5.55
CA ARG A 23 -3.88 -2.03 5.11
C ARG A 23 -2.49 -2.37 5.62
N SER A 24 -1.48 -2.34 4.75
CA SER A 24 -0.08 -2.35 5.15
C SER A 24 0.65 -1.08 4.75
N ARG A 25 1.55 -0.62 5.62
CA ARG A 25 2.49 0.45 5.33
C ARG A 25 3.89 0.03 5.75
N GLY A 26 4.88 0.43 4.97
CA GLY A 26 6.26 0.13 5.29
C GLY A 26 7.22 0.77 4.32
N LEU A 27 8.44 0.29 4.35
CA LEU A 27 9.49 0.70 3.42
C LEU A 27 9.83 -0.48 2.50
N TRP A 28 10.16 -0.17 1.26
CA TRP A 28 10.73 -1.09 0.29
C TRP A 28 12.18 -0.72 0.03
N ARG A 29 12.97 -1.70 -0.38
CA ARG A 29 14.36 -1.53 -0.84
C ARG A 29 14.66 -2.43 -2.03
N LEU A 30 15.73 -2.10 -2.74
CA LEU A 30 16.34 -3.03 -3.67
C LEU A 30 17.33 -3.97 -2.97
N VAL A 31 17.67 -5.05 -3.67
CA VAL A 31 18.71 -6.01 -3.27
C VAL A 31 19.97 -5.61 -4.01
N ASN A 32 21.09 -5.55 -3.29
CA ASN A 32 22.40 -5.12 -3.82
C ASN A 32 22.43 -3.68 -4.36
N ASP A 33 21.53 -2.82 -3.86
CA ASP A 33 21.46 -1.41 -4.23
C ASP A 33 20.92 -0.59 -3.04
N PHE A 34 21.14 0.72 -3.04
CA PHE A 34 20.77 1.67 -1.99
C PHE A 34 19.39 2.30 -2.20
N MET A 35 18.71 1.98 -3.30
CA MET A 35 17.38 2.51 -3.60
C MET A 35 16.30 1.93 -2.69
N GLY A 36 15.35 2.78 -2.31
CA GLY A 36 14.20 2.42 -1.48
C GLY A 36 13.18 3.56 -1.35
N GLY A 37 12.10 3.29 -0.64
CA GLY A 37 11.04 4.27 -0.42
C GLY A 37 9.87 3.71 0.39
N PRO A 38 8.85 4.52 0.66
CA PRO A 38 7.63 4.07 1.32
C PRO A 38 6.71 3.32 0.35
N TYR A 39 5.96 2.36 0.87
CA TYR A 39 4.81 1.77 0.21
C TYR A 39 3.58 1.85 1.11
N ILE A 40 2.41 1.77 0.48
CA ILE A 40 1.11 1.54 1.09
C ILE A 40 0.36 0.54 0.22
N ASN A 41 -0.21 -0.49 0.83
CA ASN A 41 -1.02 -1.46 0.10
C ASN A 41 -2.27 -1.85 0.87
N PHE A 42 -3.23 -2.41 0.15
CA PHE A 42 -4.50 -2.87 0.65
C PHE A 42 -4.79 -4.28 0.12
N TRP A 43 -5.24 -5.16 1.00
CA TRP A 43 -5.82 -6.45 0.65
C TRP A 43 -7.31 -6.36 0.91
N VAL A 44 -8.11 -6.20 -0.14
CA VAL A 44 -9.56 -6.04 -0.04
C VAL A 44 -10.23 -7.35 -0.44
N TYR A 45 -11.14 -7.84 0.41
CA TYR A 45 -11.93 -9.02 0.08
C TYR A 45 -13.21 -8.60 -0.66
N ASP A 46 -13.31 -8.96 -1.94
CA ASP A 46 -14.48 -8.74 -2.78
C ASP A 46 -15.37 -10.00 -2.68
N GLU A 47 -16.33 -9.94 -1.77
CA GLU A 47 -17.26 -11.03 -1.46
C GLU A 47 -18.15 -11.39 -2.65
N GLN A 48 -18.61 -10.39 -3.41
CA GLN A 48 -19.52 -10.58 -4.54
C GLN A 48 -18.90 -11.47 -5.63
N HIS A 49 -17.61 -11.27 -5.89
CA HIS A 49 -16.89 -12.02 -6.92
C HIS A 49 -16.01 -13.14 -6.34
N ASN A 50 -16.06 -13.36 -5.02
CA ASN A 50 -15.24 -14.32 -4.29
C ASN A 50 -13.75 -14.24 -4.66
N ARG A 51 -13.17 -13.03 -4.57
CA ARG A 51 -11.77 -12.79 -4.92
C ARG A 51 -11.10 -11.83 -3.94
N MET A 52 -9.77 -11.94 -3.84
CA MET A 52 -8.95 -10.95 -3.14
C MET A 52 -8.40 -9.94 -4.16
N VAL A 53 -8.60 -8.66 -3.89
CA VAL A 53 -8.02 -7.57 -4.67
C VAL A 53 -6.86 -6.98 -3.88
N TYR A 54 -5.67 -7.01 -4.49
CA TYR A 54 -4.47 -6.43 -3.91
C TYR A 54 -4.15 -5.10 -4.61
N LEU A 55 -4.26 -4.00 -3.86
CA LEU A 55 -3.93 -2.67 -4.32
C LEU A 55 -2.53 -2.32 -3.79
N ASP A 56 -1.54 -2.20 -4.67
CA ASP A 56 -0.17 -1.90 -4.28
C ASP A 56 0.26 -0.53 -4.80
N GLY A 57 0.81 0.28 -3.91
CA GLY A 57 1.38 1.56 -4.24
C GLY A 57 2.72 1.76 -3.54
N TYR A 58 3.72 2.19 -4.30
CA TYR A 58 5.02 2.56 -3.77
C TYR A 58 5.51 3.86 -4.38
N VAL A 59 6.32 4.61 -3.62
CA VAL A 59 6.91 5.87 -4.09
C VAL A 59 8.40 5.68 -4.27
N TYR A 60 8.86 5.87 -5.51
CA TYR A 60 10.26 6.13 -5.83
C TYR A 60 10.43 7.61 -6.17
N ALA A 61 11.07 8.36 -5.28
CA ALA A 61 11.31 9.80 -5.48
C ALA A 61 12.56 10.24 -4.69
N PRO A 62 13.78 9.96 -5.19
CA PRO A 62 15.03 10.46 -4.61
C PRO A 62 15.00 11.99 -4.44
N ASP A 63 15.63 12.51 -3.39
CA ASP A 63 15.75 13.96 -3.09
C ASP A 63 14.45 14.77 -2.95
N MET A 64 13.29 14.12 -3.04
CA MET A 64 11.98 14.74 -2.87
C MET A 64 11.34 14.37 -1.54
N ARG A 65 10.45 15.24 -1.05
CA ARG A 65 9.56 14.93 0.08
C ARG A 65 8.51 13.92 -0.37
N LYS A 66 8.57 12.71 0.20
CA LYS A 66 7.74 11.57 -0.21
C LYS A 66 6.34 11.57 0.42
N ARG A 67 6.14 12.24 1.57
CA ARG A 67 4.84 12.26 2.28
C ARG A 67 3.66 12.75 1.42
N PRO A 68 3.76 13.85 0.65
CA PRO A 68 2.68 14.27 -0.25
C PRO A 68 2.36 13.22 -1.32
N LEU A 69 3.39 12.60 -1.91
CA LEU A 69 3.24 11.54 -2.91
C LEU A 69 2.55 10.31 -2.33
N VAL A 70 2.91 9.90 -1.11
CA VAL A 70 2.24 8.79 -0.41
C VAL A 70 0.77 9.11 -0.14
N ARG A 71 0.43 10.34 0.24
CA ARG A 71 -0.97 10.76 0.45
C ARG A 71 -1.77 10.76 -0.85
N GLN A 72 -1.17 11.24 -1.95
CA GLN A 72 -1.80 11.21 -3.26
C GLN A 72 -2.04 9.78 -3.72
N LEU A 73 -1.02 8.92 -3.57
CA LEU A 73 -1.11 7.50 -3.89
C LEU A 73 -2.19 6.81 -3.05
N GLU A 74 -2.24 7.07 -1.74
CA GLU A 74 -3.31 6.57 -0.87
C GLU A 74 -4.68 7.01 -1.39
N ALA A 75 -4.86 8.28 -1.76
CA ALA A 75 -6.13 8.77 -2.31
C ALA A 75 -6.53 8.06 -3.62
N ILE A 76 -5.57 7.75 -4.49
CA ILE A 76 -5.82 6.98 -5.73
C ILE A 76 -6.22 5.54 -5.39
N LEU A 77 -5.53 4.87 -4.47
CA LEU A 77 -5.87 3.49 -4.11
C LEU A 77 -7.24 3.43 -3.43
N THR A 78 -7.56 4.37 -2.54
CA THR A 78 -8.85 4.44 -1.84
C THR A 78 -10.00 4.88 -2.73
N SER A 79 -9.76 5.34 -3.96
CA SER A 79 -10.83 5.59 -4.93
C SER A 79 -11.32 4.32 -5.61
N TYR A 80 -10.69 3.17 -5.35
CA TYR A 80 -11.25 1.87 -5.72
C TYR A 80 -12.53 1.62 -4.92
N ASP A 81 -13.56 1.11 -5.58
CA ASP A 81 -14.81 0.74 -4.93
C ASP A 81 -15.04 -0.77 -5.03
N PRO A 82 -14.93 -1.53 -3.92
CA PRO A 82 -15.19 -2.96 -3.90
C PRO A 82 -16.69 -3.31 -3.92
N VAL A 83 -17.58 -2.37 -3.62
CA VAL A 83 -19.02 -2.60 -3.58
C VAL A 83 -19.69 -1.66 -4.60
N PRO A 84 -20.15 -2.16 -5.75
CA PRO A 84 -20.77 -1.32 -6.77
C PRO A 84 -22.14 -0.75 -6.36
#